data_AF-A0A816VYD7-F1
#
_entry.id   AF-A0A816VYD7-F1
#
_cell.length_a   1.000
_cell.length_b   1.000
_cell.length_c   1.000
_cell.angle_alpha   90.00
_cell.angle_beta   90.00
_cell.angle_gamma   90.00
#
_symmetry.space_group_name_H-M   'P 1'
#
loop_
_entity.id
_entity.type
_entity.pdbx_description
1 polymer ?
#
loop_
_entity_poly.entity_id
_entity_poly.type
_entity_poly.pdbx_seq_one_letter_code
_entity_poly.pdbx_strand_id
1 'polypeptide(L)'
;MLLSCSQKINSVIFIRITLDDIKSYCSIYKFHPGERFFLCSIEYLLKNSTLHSQNRKTFIIMNPSQKTLEQYSDSHYYLNISSLNYEVDIINAPVYVAVNQINQTFIGFHYTLLCVYSGGIVFQLDTVSELLSMNGILNTYGHHQGDLERIFVRLYIESNGKLKLHRYGYEQHGIVHFFNPTTKNLYNRTHPININDSNMISLEKQNYYSLKFTVADTISNNGLEWKPFEKIQLIGLYEGLPINEQQWIKFRERIGDERNNTLEFATCLDRQRVNPILWFIMKMFGNLFLKCVNIPVDQLKEINGNGPTGPSDRKLVNTLSYDKNTYSYVILLNKTSSETNEIT
;
A
#
# COMPACT_ATOMS: atom_id res chain seq x y z
N MET A 1 6.58 -29.06 -56.66
CA MET A 1 7.08 -27.93 -55.84
C MET A 1 6.55 -28.15 -54.43
N LEU A 2 7.31 -28.82 -53.57
CA LEU A 2 6.93 -29.08 -52.17
C LEU A 2 7.45 -27.90 -51.35
N LEU A 3 6.55 -26.98 -50.99
CA LEU A 3 6.85 -25.92 -50.04
C LEU A 3 7.05 -26.58 -48.66
N SER A 4 8.30 -26.77 -48.24
CA SER A 4 8.62 -27.17 -46.88
C SER A 4 8.16 -26.06 -45.93
N CYS A 5 7.03 -26.27 -45.28
CA CYS A 5 6.57 -25.41 -44.19
C CYS A 5 7.52 -25.63 -43.01
N SER A 6 8.56 -24.79 -42.89
CA SER A 6 9.42 -24.83 -41.72
C SER A 6 8.57 -24.42 -40.51
N GLN A 7 8.31 -25.37 -39.61
CA GLN A 7 7.70 -25.05 -38.32
C GLN A 7 8.66 -24.13 -37.59
N LYS A 8 8.30 -22.85 -37.47
CA LYS A 8 8.98 -21.89 -36.60
C LYS A 8 8.88 -22.42 -35.17
N ILE A 9 9.98 -22.96 -34.67
CA ILE A 9 10.11 -23.31 -33.26
C ILE A 9 10.12 -21.99 -32.50
N ASN A 10 9.02 -21.67 -31.83
CA ASN A 10 8.99 -20.55 -30.89
C ASN A 10 9.99 -20.87 -29.79
N SER A 11 11.04 -20.05 -29.67
CA SER A 11 11.95 -20.16 -28.54
C SER A 11 11.23 -19.74 -27.27
N VAL A 12 11.24 -20.63 -26.29
CA VAL A 12 10.69 -20.37 -24.96
C VAL A 12 11.82 -19.81 -24.11
N ILE A 13 11.64 -18.60 -23.57
CA ILE A 13 12.58 -18.01 -22.62
C ILE A 13 12.03 -18.25 -21.22
N PHE A 14 12.85 -18.87 -20.37
CA PHE A 14 12.58 -19.04 -18.95
C PHE A 14 13.28 -17.93 -18.19
N ILE A 15 12.51 -17.14 -17.44
CA ILE A 15 13.08 -16.13 -16.54
C ILE A 15 12.88 -16.62 -15.12
N ARG A 16 14.00 -16.75 -14.44
CA ARG A 16 14.04 -17.07 -13.01
C ARG A 16 14.14 -15.77 -12.23
N ILE A 17 13.14 -15.48 -11.42
CA ILE A 17 13.18 -14.36 -10.46
C ILE A 17 13.67 -14.88 -9.13
N THR A 18 14.79 -14.34 -8.67
CA THR A 18 15.44 -14.70 -7.41
C THR A 18 15.05 -13.72 -6.30
N LEU A 19 15.37 -14.07 -5.04
CA LEU A 19 15.21 -13.16 -3.91
C LEU A 19 16.09 -11.90 -4.06
N ASP A 20 17.28 -12.03 -4.65
CA ASP A 20 18.19 -10.91 -4.87
C ASP A 20 17.63 -9.93 -5.91
N ASP A 21 16.94 -10.42 -6.94
CA ASP A 21 16.20 -9.56 -7.87
C ASP A 21 15.12 -8.77 -7.13
N ILE A 22 14.33 -9.43 -6.28
CA ILE A 22 13.29 -8.77 -5.47
C ILE A 22 13.92 -7.72 -4.56
N LYS A 23 14.96 -8.05 -3.82
CA LYS A 23 15.67 -7.12 -2.93
C LYS A 23 16.17 -5.88 -3.67
N SER A 24 16.77 -6.07 -4.85
CA SER A 24 17.39 -5.00 -5.64
C SER A 24 16.42 -3.91 -6.09
N TYR A 25 15.13 -4.21 -6.18
CA TYR A 25 14.10 -3.26 -6.55
C TYR A 25 13.12 -2.92 -5.43
N CYS A 26 13.35 -3.42 -4.21
CA CYS A 26 12.52 -3.09 -3.06
C CYS A 26 12.75 -1.64 -2.64
N SER A 27 11.68 -0.92 -2.32
CA SER A 27 11.76 0.47 -1.90
C SER A 27 12.38 0.63 -0.51
N ILE A 28 12.97 1.81 -0.29
CA ILE A 28 13.34 2.31 1.04
C ILE A 28 12.31 3.35 1.44
N TYR A 29 11.94 3.33 2.72
CA TYR A 29 10.93 4.21 3.29
C TYR A 29 11.60 5.11 4.31
N LYS A 30 11.21 6.38 4.29
CA LYS A 30 11.61 7.37 5.30
C LYS A 30 10.36 7.92 5.94
N PHE A 31 10.18 7.62 7.21
CA PHE A 31 9.04 8.07 7.99
C PHE A 31 9.28 9.47 8.54
N HIS A 32 8.21 10.22 8.79
CA HIS A 32 8.33 11.45 9.55
C HIS A 32 8.52 11.15 11.04
N PRO A 33 9.34 11.92 11.79
CA PRO A 33 9.49 11.74 13.24
C PRO A 33 8.17 11.79 14.03
N GLY A 34 7.16 12.46 13.47
CA GLY A 34 5.83 12.58 14.03
C GLY A 34 4.94 11.35 13.80
N GLU A 35 5.22 10.51 12.82
CA GLU A 35 4.48 9.26 12.56
C GLU A 35 4.75 8.28 13.72
N ARG A 36 3.67 7.74 14.29
CA ARG A 36 3.71 6.87 15.49
C ARG A 36 3.21 5.46 15.24
N PHE A 37 2.50 5.29 14.13
CA PHE A 37 1.70 4.10 13.90
C PHE A 37 2.34 3.34 12.78
N PHE A 38 2.78 2.15 13.15
CA PHE A 38 3.93 1.56 12.52
C PHE A 38 3.59 0.23 11.88
N LEU A 39 4.43 -0.08 10.90
CA LEU A 39 4.46 -1.33 10.22
C LEU A 39 4.62 -2.48 11.21
N CYS A 40 3.96 -3.59 10.93
CA CYS A 40 3.98 -4.77 11.77
C CYS A 40 4.03 -6.04 10.92
N SER A 41 4.36 -7.16 11.55
CA SER A 41 4.15 -8.47 10.92
C SER A 41 2.72 -8.94 11.14
N ILE A 42 2.24 -9.85 10.30
CA ILE A 42 0.97 -10.52 10.50
C ILE A 42 0.91 -11.24 11.86
N GLU A 43 2.01 -11.83 12.34
CA GLU A 43 2.07 -12.48 13.66
C GLU A 43 1.84 -11.46 14.78
N TYR A 44 2.42 -10.27 14.67
CA TYR A 44 2.18 -9.19 15.64
C TYR A 44 0.71 -8.77 15.61
N LEU A 45 0.16 -8.53 14.42
CA LEU A 45 -1.23 -8.10 14.27
C LEU A 45 -2.20 -9.13 14.86
N LEU A 46 -1.98 -10.41 14.55
CA LEU A 46 -2.78 -11.54 15.02
C LEU A 46 -2.68 -11.74 16.55
N LYS A 47 -1.48 -11.64 17.12
CA LYS A 47 -1.27 -11.73 18.57
C LYS A 47 -1.98 -10.62 19.35
N ASN A 48 -2.24 -9.49 18.71
CA ASN A 48 -2.80 -8.29 19.33
C ASN A 48 -4.23 -7.98 18.85
N SER A 49 -4.91 -8.96 18.27
CA SER A 49 -6.26 -8.81 17.75
C SER A 49 -7.20 -9.93 18.18
N THR A 50 -8.48 -9.70 17.91
CA THR A 50 -9.56 -10.66 18.11
C THR A 50 -10.35 -10.75 16.80
N LEU A 51 -10.77 -11.95 16.40
CA LEU A 51 -11.63 -12.12 15.24
C LEU A 51 -13.09 -12.12 15.67
N HIS A 52 -13.91 -11.26 15.07
CA HIS A 52 -15.33 -11.07 15.36
C HIS A 52 -16.19 -11.46 14.16
N SER A 53 -17.46 -11.76 14.41
CA SER A 53 -18.48 -11.89 13.36
C SER A 53 -19.48 -10.74 13.44
N GLN A 54 -19.76 -10.09 12.32
CA GLN A 54 -20.80 -9.07 12.18
C GLN A 54 -22.19 -9.61 12.51
N ASN A 55 -22.45 -10.88 12.18
CA ASN A 55 -23.76 -11.51 12.34
C ASN A 55 -23.95 -12.22 13.69
N ARG A 56 -22.86 -12.45 14.44
CA ARG A 56 -22.88 -13.21 15.70
C ARG A 56 -22.05 -12.50 16.77
N LYS A 57 -22.70 -11.64 17.56
CA LYS A 57 -22.05 -10.83 18.62
C LYS A 57 -21.25 -11.66 19.64
N THR A 58 -21.60 -12.93 19.84
CA THR A 58 -20.91 -13.84 20.77
C THR A 58 -19.73 -14.58 20.14
N PHE A 59 -19.54 -14.48 18.82
CA PHE A 59 -18.40 -15.10 18.15
C PHE A 59 -17.17 -14.22 18.30
N ILE A 60 -16.23 -14.66 19.12
CA ILE A 60 -14.95 -14.00 19.34
C ILE A 60 -13.87 -15.06 19.40
N ILE A 61 -12.85 -14.93 18.55
CA ILE A 61 -11.62 -15.73 18.67
C ILE A 61 -10.49 -14.80 19.11
N MET A 62 -9.94 -15.06 20.29
CA MET A 62 -8.79 -14.34 20.82
C MET A 62 -7.52 -14.77 20.08
N ASN A 63 -6.67 -13.81 19.70
CA ASN A 63 -5.36 -14.05 19.09
C ASN A 63 -5.43 -15.06 17.91
N PRO A 64 -6.25 -14.76 16.87
CA PRO A 64 -6.50 -15.71 15.79
C PRO A 64 -5.20 -16.10 15.08
N SER A 65 -5.10 -17.35 14.61
CA SER A 65 -3.95 -17.77 13.77
C SER A 65 -4.16 -17.37 12.31
N GLN A 66 -3.12 -17.45 11.48
CA GLN A 66 -3.29 -17.28 10.03
C GLN A 66 -4.26 -18.32 9.44
N LYS A 67 -4.22 -19.57 9.94
CA LYS A 67 -5.18 -20.62 9.59
C LYS A 67 -6.62 -20.25 9.96
N THR A 68 -6.79 -19.58 11.09
CA THR A 68 -8.09 -19.06 11.53
C THR A 68 -8.60 -18.04 10.51
N LEU A 69 -7.76 -17.11 10.03
CA LEU A 69 -8.17 -16.18 8.98
C LEU A 69 -8.57 -16.88 7.69
N GLU A 70 -7.81 -17.89 7.25
CA GLU A 70 -8.15 -18.68 6.06
C GLU A 70 -9.53 -19.36 6.21
N GLN A 71 -9.82 -19.91 7.39
CA GLN A 71 -11.09 -20.61 7.68
C GLN A 71 -12.29 -19.65 7.75
N TYR A 72 -12.07 -18.41 8.18
CA TYR A 72 -13.12 -17.41 8.40
C TYR A 72 -12.98 -16.24 7.43
N SER A 73 -12.88 -16.55 6.14
CA SER A 73 -12.71 -15.58 5.03
C SER A 73 -14.02 -15.25 4.31
N ASP A 74 -15.17 -15.60 4.89
CA ASP A 74 -16.50 -15.26 4.39
C ASP A 74 -16.90 -13.82 4.79
N SER A 75 -17.84 -13.21 4.06
CA SER A 75 -18.25 -11.78 4.07
C SER A 75 -18.72 -11.14 5.40
N HIS A 76 -18.48 -11.76 6.54
CA HIS A 76 -19.06 -11.36 7.83
C HIS A 76 -18.05 -11.35 8.98
N TYR A 77 -16.76 -11.52 8.73
CA TYR A 77 -15.74 -11.53 9.78
C TYR A 77 -14.88 -10.27 9.73
N TYR A 78 -14.31 -9.87 10.86
CA TYR A 78 -13.32 -8.79 10.88
C TYR A 78 -12.37 -8.95 12.05
N LEU A 79 -11.15 -8.46 11.89
CA LEU A 79 -10.19 -8.36 12.97
C LEU A 79 -10.41 -7.08 13.75
N ASN A 80 -10.63 -7.18 15.06
CA ASN A 80 -10.61 -6.05 15.96
C ASN A 80 -9.24 -5.98 16.65
N ILE A 81 -8.49 -4.92 16.39
CA ILE A 81 -7.10 -4.73 16.83
C ILE A 81 -7.07 -3.87 18.10
N SER A 82 -6.39 -4.33 19.14
CA SER A 82 -6.34 -3.59 20.41
C SER A 82 -5.58 -2.27 20.29
N SER A 83 -6.17 -1.16 20.75
CA SER A 83 -5.53 0.16 20.76
C SER A 83 -4.34 0.29 21.71
N LEU A 84 -4.22 -0.62 22.67
CA LEU A 84 -3.06 -0.66 23.57
C LEU A 84 -1.76 -1.06 22.86
N ASN A 85 -1.85 -1.59 21.64
CA ASN A 85 -0.75 -2.18 20.90
C ASN A 85 -0.47 -1.46 19.56
N TYR A 86 -0.81 -0.18 19.47
CA TYR A 86 -0.58 0.59 18.24
C TYR A 86 0.88 1.05 18.07
N GLU A 87 1.69 1.04 19.14
CA GLU A 87 3.12 1.33 19.06
C GLU A 87 3.91 0.04 18.75
N VAL A 88 4.62 0.02 17.62
CA VAL A 88 5.36 -1.15 17.10
C VAL A 88 6.78 -0.75 16.72
N ASP A 89 7.73 -1.67 16.87
CA ASP A 89 9.10 -1.48 16.38
C ASP A 89 9.18 -1.68 14.86
N ILE A 90 9.20 -0.56 14.11
CA ILE A 90 9.26 -0.54 12.63
C ILE A 90 10.44 -1.37 12.09
N ILE A 91 11.61 -1.28 12.75
CA ILE A 91 12.85 -1.85 12.24
C ILE A 91 12.71 -3.36 12.03
N ASN A 92 11.81 -3.98 12.79
CA ASN A 92 11.63 -5.41 12.77
C ASN A 92 10.49 -5.91 11.87
N ALA A 93 9.65 -5.03 11.32
CA ALA A 93 8.55 -5.42 10.45
C ALA A 93 9.05 -5.99 9.10
N PRO A 94 8.46 -7.10 8.61
CA PRO A 94 8.75 -7.60 7.27
C PRO A 94 7.99 -6.81 6.19
N VAL A 95 8.46 -6.89 4.96
CA VAL A 95 7.65 -6.58 3.77
C VAL A 95 7.19 -7.86 3.10
N TYR A 96 5.94 -7.90 2.67
CA TYR A 96 5.37 -9.05 1.99
C TYR A 96 5.42 -8.82 0.48
N VAL A 97 5.94 -9.76 -0.31
CA VAL A 97 6.11 -9.57 -1.76
C VAL A 97 5.40 -10.65 -2.56
N ALA A 98 4.45 -10.21 -3.40
CA ALA A 98 3.90 -11.03 -4.48
C ALA A 98 4.56 -10.67 -5.81
N VAL A 99 4.90 -11.70 -6.60
CA VAL A 99 5.47 -11.54 -7.95
C VAL A 99 4.47 -12.02 -8.98
N ASN A 100 4.05 -11.11 -9.85
CA ASN A 100 3.05 -11.37 -10.87
C ASN A 100 3.63 -11.11 -12.25
N GLN A 101 3.46 -12.03 -13.20
CA GLN A 101 3.69 -11.72 -14.60
C GLN A 101 2.50 -10.93 -15.14
N ILE A 102 2.76 -9.74 -15.68
CA ILE A 102 1.71 -8.86 -16.21
C ILE A 102 1.41 -9.25 -17.65
N ASN A 103 2.46 -9.48 -18.43
CA ASN A 103 2.40 -9.99 -19.80
C ASN A 103 3.78 -10.56 -20.19
N GLN A 104 4.02 -10.78 -21.49
CA GLN A 104 5.31 -11.33 -21.95
C GLN A 104 6.51 -10.38 -21.78
N THR A 105 6.26 -9.11 -21.51
CA THR A 105 7.27 -8.05 -21.49
C THR A 105 7.50 -7.51 -20.08
N PHE A 106 6.53 -7.68 -19.18
CA PHE A 106 6.54 -7.04 -17.87
C PHE A 106 6.28 -8.01 -16.72
N ILE A 107 7.03 -7.78 -15.64
CA ILE A 107 6.85 -8.40 -14.33
C ILE A 107 6.46 -7.31 -13.34
N GLY A 108 5.56 -7.63 -12.42
CA GLY A 108 5.15 -6.78 -11.30
C GLY A 108 5.60 -7.39 -9.98
N PHE A 109 6.29 -6.61 -9.16
CA PHE A 109 6.47 -6.87 -7.73
C PHE A 109 5.47 -6.02 -6.96
N HIS A 110 4.72 -6.65 -6.08
CA HIS A 110 3.74 -6.01 -5.20
C HIS A 110 4.24 -6.15 -3.77
N TYR A 111 4.86 -5.08 -3.26
CA TYR A 111 5.31 -4.98 -1.88
C TYR A 111 4.12 -4.53 -1.04
N THR A 112 3.66 -5.40 -0.16
CA THR A 112 2.55 -5.16 0.75
C THR A 112 3.11 -4.91 2.14
N LEU A 113 2.64 -3.85 2.77
CA LEU A 113 2.98 -3.43 4.11
C LEU A 113 1.74 -3.55 4.99
N LEU A 114 1.91 -4.09 6.18
CA LEU A 114 0.85 -4.20 7.17
C LEU A 114 1.05 -3.13 8.23
N CYS A 115 0.07 -2.25 8.41
CA CYS A 115 0.04 -1.29 9.50
C CYS A 115 -0.92 -1.79 10.58
N VAL A 116 -0.58 -1.60 11.85
CA VAL A 116 -1.50 -1.96 12.95
C VAL A 116 -2.66 -0.97 13.07
N TYR A 117 -2.42 0.28 12.72
CA TYR A 117 -3.35 1.39 12.84
C TYR A 117 -2.92 2.49 11.88
N SER A 118 -3.88 3.10 11.19
CA SER A 118 -3.68 4.33 10.45
C SER A 118 -4.08 5.49 11.36
N GLY A 119 -3.14 6.42 11.56
CA GLY A 119 -3.25 7.52 12.50
C GLY A 119 -4.30 8.57 12.12
N GLY A 120 -4.18 9.75 12.73
CA GLY A 120 -4.88 10.91 12.23
C GLY A 120 -4.33 11.34 10.87
N ILE A 121 -5.17 11.95 10.04
CA ILE A 121 -4.75 12.46 8.73
C ILE A 121 -3.89 13.70 8.91
N VAL A 122 -2.71 13.69 8.29
CA VAL A 122 -1.84 14.87 8.18
C VAL A 122 -2.41 15.83 7.12
N PHE A 123 -2.35 17.12 7.41
CA PHE A 123 -2.79 18.16 6.49
C PHE A 123 -1.87 19.38 6.47
N GLN A 124 -1.92 20.10 5.35
CA GLN A 124 -1.40 21.45 5.18
C GLN A 124 -2.57 22.37 4.86
N LEU A 125 -2.67 23.46 5.62
CA LEU A 125 -3.58 24.57 5.39
C LEU A 125 -2.73 25.77 4.97
N ASP A 126 -2.80 26.18 3.71
CA ASP A 126 -2.25 27.45 3.25
C ASP A 126 -3.37 28.47 3.13
N THR A 127 -3.18 29.64 3.71
CA THR A 127 -4.13 30.76 3.62
C THR A 127 -3.43 32.03 3.12
N VAL A 128 -4.20 33.07 2.77
CA VAL A 128 -3.65 34.41 2.48
C VAL A 128 -2.78 34.95 3.62
N SER A 129 -3.16 34.62 4.86
CA SER A 129 -2.44 35.05 6.04
C SER A 129 -1.50 33.94 6.50
N GLU A 130 -0.20 34.21 6.52
CA GLU A 130 0.78 33.29 7.09
C GLU A 130 0.44 32.92 8.55
N LEU A 131 -0.27 33.80 9.28
CA LEU A 131 -0.71 33.56 10.66
C LEU A 131 -1.78 32.47 10.78
N LEU A 132 -2.48 32.13 9.70
CA LEU A 132 -3.50 31.10 9.67
C LEU A 132 -3.05 29.85 8.88
N SER A 133 -1.91 29.94 8.19
CA SER A 133 -1.32 28.79 7.51
C SER A 133 -0.69 27.84 8.53
N MET A 134 -0.91 26.54 8.39
CA MET A 134 -0.33 25.54 9.28
C MET A 134 -0.26 24.15 8.66
N ASN A 135 0.70 23.37 9.12
CA ASN A 135 0.73 21.93 8.94
C ASN A 135 0.30 21.26 10.24
N GLY A 136 -0.62 20.31 10.14
CA GLY A 136 -1.18 19.66 11.31
C GLY A 136 -1.64 18.25 11.06
N ILE A 137 -2.29 17.68 12.08
CA ILE A 137 -2.82 16.33 12.13
C ILE A 137 -4.25 16.42 12.64
N LEU A 138 -5.21 15.93 11.87
CA LEU A 138 -6.59 15.72 12.32
C LEU A 138 -6.62 14.41 13.13
N ASN A 139 -6.52 14.50 14.45
CA ASN A 139 -6.17 13.34 15.29
C ASN A 139 -7.28 12.28 15.38
N THR A 140 -8.53 12.68 15.16
CA THR A 140 -9.71 11.82 15.30
C THR A 140 -10.41 11.54 13.97
N TYR A 141 -9.80 11.98 12.87
CA TYR A 141 -10.40 11.95 11.54
C TYR A 141 -9.55 11.10 10.59
N GLY A 142 -10.22 10.20 9.87
CA GLY A 142 -9.61 9.26 8.94
C GLY A 142 -8.79 8.15 9.61
N HIS A 143 -8.87 8.00 10.93
CA HIS A 143 -8.24 6.87 11.58
C HIS A 143 -8.96 5.56 11.25
N HIS A 144 -8.23 4.46 11.24
CA HIS A 144 -8.80 3.12 11.20
C HIS A 144 -7.83 2.09 11.76
N GLN A 145 -8.40 1.01 12.29
CA GLN A 145 -7.64 -0.17 12.68
C GLN A 145 -7.12 -0.88 11.44
N GLY A 146 -5.86 -1.32 11.51
CA GLY A 146 -5.23 -2.03 10.42
C GLY A 146 -5.00 -1.13 9.20
N ASP A 147 -3.95 -1.42 8.45
CA ASP A 147 -3.87 -0.96 7.07
C ASP A 147 -3.14 -1.97 6.20
N LEU A 148 -3.41 -1.90 4.90
CA LEU A 148 -2.72 -2.63 3.86
C LEU A 148 -2.26 -1.62 2.82
N GLU A 149 -1.01 -1.19 2.99
CA GLU A 149 -0.34 -0.32 2.04
C GLU A 149 0.40 -1.13 0.99
N ARG A 150 0.44 -0.60 -0.22
CA ARG A 150 1.01 -1.34 -1.36
C ARG A 150 1.87 -0.48 -2.23
N ILE A 151 3.09 -0.95 -2.45
CA ILE A 151 4.02 -0.42 -3.44
C ILE A 151 4.14 -1.38 -4.61
N PHE A 152 4.10 -0.82 -5.81
CA PHE A 152 4.23 -1.53 -7.06
C PHE A 152 5.57 -1.22 -7.68
N VAL A 153 6.23 -2.25 -8.16
CA VAL A 153 7.37 -2.11 -9.04
C VAL A 153 7.10 -2.92 -10.30
N ARG A 154 7.15 -2.26 -11.45
CA ARG A 154 7.04 -2.92 -12.75
C ARG A 154 8.40 -2.92 -13.43
N LEU A 155 8.83 -4.11 -13.80
CA LEU A 155 10.09 -4.37 -14.47
C LEU A 155 9.84 -4.77 -15.92
N TYR A 156 10.61 -4.19 -16.83
CA TYR A 156 10.73 -4.62 -18.21
C TYR A 156 11.69 -5.79 -18.29
N ILE A 157 11.32 -6.79 -19.08
CA ILE A 157 12.16 -7.95 -19.40
C ILE A 157 12.93 -7.64 -20.68
N GLU A 158 14.25 -7.50 -20.58
CA GLU A 158 15.13 -7.32 -21.73
C GLU A 158 15.27 -8.61 -22.54
N SER A 159 15.71 -8.49 -23.80
CA SER A 159 15.87 -9.63 -24.72
C SER A 159 16.87 -10.68 -24.24
N ASN A 160 17.78 -10.31 -23.34
CA ASN A 160 18.75 -11.18 -22.68
C ASN A 160 18.26 -11.75 -21.33
N GLY A 161 16.99 -11.52 -20.97
CA GLY A 161 16.39 -11.94 -19.71
C GLY A 161 16.69 -11.04 -18.50
N LYS A 162 17.48 -9.97 -18.66
CA LYS A 162 17.73 -9.01 -17.57
C LYS A 162 16.48 -8.20 -17.26
N LEU A 163 16.34 -7.83 -16.00
CA LEU A 163 15.27 -6.97 -15.52
C LEU A 163 15.72 -5.51 -15.54
N LYS A 164 14.81 -4.63 -15.96
CA LYS A 164 15.03 -3.18 -15.92
C LYS A 164 13.83 -2.50 -15.29
N LEU A 165 14.07 -1.62 -14.33
CA LEU A 165 12.99 -0.82 -13.73
C LEU A 165 12.29 0.01 -14.81
N HIS A 166 10.99 -0.22 -14.98
CA HIS A 166 10.17 0.50 -15.96
C HIS A 166 9.34 1.60 -15.29
N ARG A 167 8.65 1.27 -14.20
CA ARG A 167 7.88 2.21 -13.38
C ARG A 167 7.69 1.66 -11.98
N TYR A 168 7.46 2.53 -11.02
CA TYR A 168 7.06 2.16 -9.67
C TYR A 168 5.85 2.99 -9.26
N GLY A 169 5.20 2.66 -8.15
CA GLY A 169 3.98 3.33 -7.74
C GLY A 169 3.51 2.91 -6.36
N TYR A 170 2.49 3.58 -5.84
CA TYR A 170 1.81 3.21 -4.62
C TYR A 170 0.29 3.11 -4.85
N GLU A 171 -0.38 2.37 -4.00
CA GLU A 171 -1.84 2.37 -3.88
C GLU A 171 -2.28 3.45 -2.90
N GLN A 172 -3.30 4.20 -3.26
CA GLN A 172 -4.03 5.09 -2.36
C GLN A 172 -5.52 4.82 -2.53
N HIS A 173 -6.16 4.31 -1.47
CA HIS A 173 -7.59 4.00 -1.45
C HIS A 173 -8.08 3.16 -2.66
N GLY A 174 -7.30 2.16 -3.07
CA GLY A 174 -7.63 1.29 -4.21
C GLY A 174 -7.14 1.80 -5.58
N ILE A 175 -6.62 3.02 -5.66
CA ILE A 175 -6.12 3.63 -6.89
C ILE A 175 -4.60 3.54 -6.93
N VAL A 176 -4.04 3.06 -8.03
CA VAL A 176 -2.59 2.93 -8.19
C VAL A 176 -2.01 4.12 -8.94
N HIS A 177 -1.09 4.82 -8.31
CA HIS A 177 -0.37 5.96 -8.88
C HIS A 177 1.01 5.51 -9.35
N PHE A 178 1.32 5.67 -10.64
CA PHE A 178 2.60 5.24 -11.22
C PHE A 178 3.51 6.42 -11.55
N PHE A 179 4.81 6.20 -11.37
CA PHE A 179 5.88 7.15 -11.64
C PHE A 179 6.96 6.52 -12.53
N ASN A 180 7.54 7.35 -13.38
CA ASN A 180 8.71 6.96 -14.16
C ASN A 180 9.96 7.01 -13.26
N PRO A 181 10.90 6.06 -13.40
CA PRO A 181 12.16 6.10 -12.67
C PRO A 181 12.99 7.29 -13.14
N THR A 182 13.32 8.19 -12.22
CA THR A 182 14.28 9.28 -12.43
C THR A 182 15.44 9.10 -11.46
N THR A 183 16.63 9.60 -11.82
CA THR A 183 17.83 9.44 -10.97
C THR A 183 17.69 10.07 -9.58
N LYS A 184 16.79 11.05 -9.40
CA LYS A 184 16.55 11.74 -8.13
C LYS A 184 15.72 10.90 -7.14
N ASN A 185 14.93 9.95 -7.63
CA ASN A 185 13.98 9.18 -6.80
C ASN A 185 14.47 7.75 -6.54
N LEU A 186 15.78 7.48 -6.71
CA LEU A 186 16.36 6.15 -6.56
C LEU A 186 17.52 6.19 -5.55
N TYR A 187 17.43 5.41 -4.48
CA TYR A 187 18.54 5.16 -3.57
C TYR A 187 19.46 4.11 -4.20
N ASN A 188 20.77 4.41 -4.20
CA ASN A 188 21.79 3.61 -4.88
C ASN A 188 21.43 3.25 -6.34
N ARG A 189 20.66 4.12 -7.03
CA ARG A 189 20.23 3.98 -8.45
C ARG A 189 19.27 2.83 -8.75
N THR A 190 18.90 1.99 -7.78
CA THR A 190 18.06 0.79 -8.03
C THR A 190 16.83 0.73 -7.15
N HIS A 191 16.91 1.24 -5.92
CA HIS A 191 15.81 1.18 -4.97
C HIS A 191 14.95 2.43 -5.14
N PRO A 192 13.66 2.31 -5.50
CA PRO A 192 12.78 3.46 -5.47
C PRO A 192 12.74 4.01 -4.04
N ILE A 193 13.07 5.28 -3.88
CA ILE A 193 12.83 5.96 -2.62
C ILE A 193 11.34 6.26 -2.65
N ASN A 194 10.59 5.44 -1.92
CA ASN A 194 9.24 5.85 -1.57
C ASN A 194 9.41 6.80 -0.39
N ILE A 195 9.72 8.02 -0.76
CA ILE A 195 9.25 9.16 -0.01
C ILE A 195 7.73 8.97 0.01
N ASN A 196 7.05 9.09 1.15
CA ASN A 196 5.59 9.02 1.22
C ASN A 196 5.00 10.23 0.45
N ASP A 197 5.19 10.17 -0.86
CA ASP A 197 5.01 11.16 -1.88
C ASP A 197 3.73 10.75 -2.61
N SER A 198 2.70 10.48 -1.79
CA SER A 198 1.51 11.33 -1.84
C SER A 198 1.98 12.79 -1.83
N ASN A 199 2.63 13.18 -2.94
CA ASN A 199 2.73 14.52 -3.45
C ASN A 199 1.39 15.08 -3.10
N MET A 200 1.40 16.01 -2.16
CA MET A 200 0.36 16.98 -1.92
C MET A 200 -0.65 16.84 -3.05
N ILE A 201 -1.74 16.09 -2.86
CA ILE A 201 -2.82 16.17 -3.81
C ILE A 201 -3.36 17.56 -3.52
N SER A 202 -2.72 18.57 -4.12
CA SER A 202 -3.32 19.84 -4.30
C SER A 202 -4.52 19.52 -5.14
N LEU A 203 -5.68 19.48 -4.49
CA LEU A 203 -6.92 19.81 -5.16
C LEU A 203 -6.78 21.28 -5.55
N GLU A 204 -5.95 21.56 -6.54
CA GLU A 204 -5.79 22.86 -7.14
C GLU A 204 -7.01 23.10 -8.01
N LYS A 205 -8.08 23.55 -7.36
CA LYS A 205 -9.17 24.23 -8.03
C LYS A 205 -9.06 25.71 -7.73
N GLN A 206 -8.81 26.48 -8.77
CA GLN A 206 -8.72 27.92 -8.73
C GLN A 206 -9.98 28.56 -8.11
N ASN A 207 -9.69 29.49 -7.20
CA ASN A 207 -10.42 30.72 -6.86
C ASN A 207 -11.92 30.60 -6.60
N TYR A 208 -12.31 30.70 -5.33
CA TYR A 208 -12.74 31.97 -4.73
C TYR A 208 -12.37 31.92 -3.24
N TYR A 209 -11.56 32.88 -2.76
CA TYR A 209 -10.89 32.93 -1.44
C TYR A 209 -9.75 31.89 -1.29
N SER A 210 -8.49 32.34 -1.34
CA SER A 210 -7.29 31.48 -1.42
C SER A 210 -6.97 30.76 -0.10
N LEU A 211 -7.70 29.67 0.11
CA LEU A 211 -7.42 28.63 1.09
C LEU A 211 -7.05 27.36 0.32
N LYS A 212 -5.83 26.85 0.49
CA LYS A 212 -5.38 25.57 -0.08
C LYS A 212 -5.26 24.57 1.05
N PHE A 213 -6.10 23.55 1.04
CA PHE A 213 -5.98 22.43 1.95
C PHE A 213 -5.42 21.24 1.22
N THR A 214 -4.41 20.63 1.80
CA THR A 214 -3.78 19.47 1.23
C THR A 214 -3.67 18.40 2.29
N VAL A 215 -4.26 17.24 2.02
CA VAL A 215 -3.91 16.03 2.76
C VAL A 215 -2.61 15.52 2.16
N ALA A 216 -1.61 15.32 3.02
CA ALA A 216 -0.30 14.85 2.61
C ALA A 216 0.19 13.89 3.68
N ASP A 217 0.95 12.86 3.30
CA ASP A 217 1.76 12.17 4.30
C ASP A 217 2.96 13.05 4.63
N THR A 218 3.34 13.12 5.90
CA THR A 218 4.47 13.96 6.28
C THR A 218 5.76 13.37 5.74
N ILE A 219 6.48 14.12 4.91
CA ILE A 219 7.81 13.76 4.45
C ILE A 219 8.84 14.50 5.29
N SER A 220 9.80 13.78 5.88
CA SER A 220 11.05 14.41 6.28
C SER A 220 12.24 13.55 5.94
N ASN A 221 13.37 14.20 5.65
CA ASN A 221 14.67 13.54 5.58
C ASN A 221 15.24 13.20 6.97
N ASN A 222 14.53 13.54 8.05
CA ASN A 222 15.03 13.56 9.42
C ASN A 222 14.40 12.48 10.31
N GLY A 223 13.64 11.54 9.75
CA GLY A 223 13.03 10.46 10.51
C GLY A 223 13.66 9.09 10.26
N LEU A 224 12.96 8.04 10.73
CA LEU A 224 13.46 6.68 10.67
C LEU A 224 13.50 6.20 9.22
N GLU A 225 14.66 5.70 8.80
CA GLU A 225 14.82 4.99 7.53
C GLU A 225 14.57 3.50 7.76
N TRP A 226 13.63 2.92 7.01
CA TRP A 226 13.34 1.50 7.02
C TRP A 226 13.73 0.86 5.69
N LYS A 227 14.48 -0.25 5.81
CA LYS A 227 15.04 -1.03 4.70
C LYS A 227 14.39 -2.42 4.66
N PRO A 228 13.15 -2.51 4.15
CA PRO A 228 12.39 -3.76 4.20
C PRO A 228 13.03 -4.93 3.47
N PHE A 229 13.92 -4.65 2.51
CA PHE A 229 14.63 -5.70 1.77
C PHE A 229 15.49 -6.60 2.66
N GLU A 230 15.77 -6.19 3.90
CA GLU A 230 16.44 -7.03 4.90
C GLU A 230 15.52 -8.14 5.44
N LYS A 231 14.19 -7.95 5.36
CA LYS A 231 13.16 -8.85 5.87
C LYS A 231 11.99 -9.03 4.90
N ILE A 232 12.25 -9.67 3.76
CA ILE A 232 11.20 -10.01 2.79
C ILE A 232 10.54 -11.34 3.16
N GLN A 233 9.21 -11.36 3.13
CA GLN A 233 8.41 -12.58 3.11
C GLN A 233 7.70 -12.69 1.77
N LEU A 234 7.90 -13.80 1.05
CA LEU A 234 7.16 -14.03 -0.19
C LEU A 234 5.68 -14.32 0.16
N ILE A 235 4.76 -13.83 -0.65
CA ILE A 235 3.33 -14.13 -0.55
C ILE A 235 2.76 -14.38 -1.94
N GLY A 236 1.66 -15.12 -2.00
CA GLY A 236 1.01 -15.43 -3.28
C GLY A 236 0.04 -16.58 -3.15
N LEU A 237 -0.83 -16.68 -4.15
CA LEU A 237 -1.71 -17.80 -4.41
C LEU A 237 -1.28 -18.45 -5.73
N TYR A 238 -1.11 -19.75 -5.70
CA TYR A 238 -0.94 -20.60 -6.87
C TYR A 238 -2.09 -21.60 -6.87
N GLU A 239 -2.90 -21.59 -7.93
CA GLU A 239 -4.13 -22.41 -8.03
C GLU A 239 -5.07 -22.23 -6.83
N GLY A 240 -5.13 -21.01 -6.28
CA GLY A 240 -5.96 -20.67 -5.12
C GLY A 240 -5.40 -21.11 -3.77
N LEU A 241 -4.22 -21.73 -3.74
CA LEU A 241 -3.53 -22.15 -2.51
C LEU A 241 -2.34 -21.22 -2.20
N PRO A 242 -2.06 -20.92 -0.92
CA PRO A 242 -0.89 -20.14 -0.56
C PRO A 242 0.41 -20.81 -1.02
N ILE A 243 1.34 -20.03 -1.57
CA ILE A 243 2.63 -20.56 -2.07
C ILE A 243 3.60 -20.99 -0.95
N ASN A 244 3.30 -20.64 0.31
CA ASN A 244 4.07 -20.96 1.51
C ASN A 244 3.18 -20.93 2.77
N GLU A 245 3.76 -20.74 3.96
CA GLU A 245 3.05 -20.70 5.24
C GLU A 245 2.16 -19.47 5.44
N GLN A 246 2.13 -18.52 4.50
CA GLN A 246 1.38 -17.26 4.59
C GLN A 246 -0.11 -17.45 4.28
N GLN A 247 -0.81 -18.24 5.10
CA GLN A 247 -2.22 -18.59 4.95
C GLN A 247 -3.16 -17.38 5.01
N TRP A 248 -2.76 -16.34 5.75
CA TRP A 248 -3.53 -15.09 5.88
C TRP A 248 -3.81 -14.42 4.54
N ILE A 249 -3.03 -14.73 3.49
CA ILE A 249 -3.21 -14.16 2.16
C ILE A 249 -4.55 -14.54 1.51
N LYS A 250 -5.22 -15.59 2.01
CA LYS A 250 -6.57 -15.99 1.60
C LYS A 250 -7.68 -15.21 2.30
N PHE A 251 -7.36 -14.43 3.32
CA PHE A 251 -8.33 -13.60 4.01
C PHE A 251 -8.83 -12.49 3.07
N ARG A 252 -10.16 -12.36 2.96
CA ARG A 252 -10.83 -11.38 2.10
C ARG A 252 -11.43 -10.22 2.89
N GLU A 253 -11.69 -10.44 4.17
CA GLU A 253 -12.48 -9.52 4.98
C GLU A 253 -11.67 -8.42 5.64
N ARG A 254 -12.35 -7.60 6.46
CA ARG A 254 -11.78 -6.41 7.06
C ARG A 254 -10.69 -6.73 8.09
N ILE A 255 -9.52 -6.16 7.87
CA ILE A 255 -8.45 -6.08 8.87
C ILE A 255 -8.68 -4.78 9.64
N GLY A 256 -9.47 -4.84 10.70
CA GLY A 256 -9.92 -3.69 11.47
C GLY A 256 -11.43 -3.69 11.67
N ASP A 257 -11.87 -3.08 12.76
CA ASP A 257 -13.28 -2.80 13.00
C ASP A 257 -13.80 -1.60 12.20
N GLU A 258 -15.08 -1.30 12.39
CA GLU A 258 -15.70 -0.09 11.86
C GLU A 258 -15.64 0.99 12.94
N ARG A 259 -15.01 2.12 12.60
CA ARG A 259 -14.85 3.26 13.51
C ARG A 259 -15.65 4.46 13.02
N ASN A 260 -16.37 5.09 13.93
CA ASN A 260 -16.95 6.41 13.64
C ASN A 260 -15.87 7.46 13.87
N ASN A 261 -15.32 8.00 12.79
CA ASN A 261 -14.40 9.14 12.88
C ASN A 261 -15.14 10.41 13.27
N THR A 262 -14.46 11.29 13.99
CA THR A 262 -14.98 12.60 14.38
C THR A 262 -13.94 13.69 14.09
N LEU A 263 -14.36 14.94 13.98
CA LEU A 263 -13.44 16.08 13.88
C LEU A 263 -13.33 16.79 15.25
N GLU A 264 -12.80 16.11 16.25
CA GLU A 264 -12.77 16.61 17.63
C GLU A 264 -11.68 17.66 17.84
N PHE A 265 -10.44 17.34 17.44
CA PHE A 265 -9.30 18.22 17.57
C PHE A 265 -8.22 17.98 16.51
N ALA A 266 -7.36 18.98 16.34
CA ALA A 266 -6.16 18.91 15.55
C ALA A 266 -4.93 19.31 16.37
N THR A 267 -3.76 18.84 15.94
CA THR A 267 -2.46 19.28 16.47
C THR A 267 -1.60 19.79 15.33
N CYS A 268 -0.66 20.67 15.61
CA CYS A 268 0.45 20.96 14.72
C CYS A 268 1.36 19.71 14.58
N LEU A 269 2.29 19.71 13.61
CA LEU A 269 3.23 18.58 13.43
C LEU A 269 4.13 18.32 14.65
N ASP A 270 4.38 19.34 15.47
CA ASP A 270 5.08 19.25 16.76
C ASP A 270 4.18 18.72 17.91
N ARG A 271 2.94 18.34 17.59
CA ARG A 271 1.90 17.80 18.49
C ARG A 271 1.31 18.80 19.48
N GLN A 272 1.67 20.08 19.38
CA GLN A 272 0.93 21.10 20.12
C GLN A 272 -0.49 21.17 19.59
N ARG A 273 -1.48 21.31 20.46
CA ARG A 273 -2.87 21.49 20.03
C ARG A 273 -3.00 22.75 19.19
N VAL A 274 -3.74 22.67 18.10
CA VAL A 274 -4.10 23.86 17.31
C VAL A 274 -4.80 24.86 18.22
N ASN A 275 -4.48 26.14 18.06
CA ASN A 275 -5.07 27.23 18.84
C ASN A 275 -6.62 27.11 18.84
N PRO A 276 -7.29 27.19 20.00
CA PRO A 276 -8.74 26.98 20.07
C PRO A 276 -9.57 27.91 19.17
N ILE A 277 -9.13 29.16 18.96
CA ILE A 277 -9.81 30.11 18.07
C ILE A 277 -9.63 29.67 16.61
N LEU A 278 -8.40 29.31 16.22
CA LEU A 278 -8.14 28.79 14.88
C LEU A 278 -8.91 27.49 14.63
N TRP A 279 -8.97 26.60 15.62
CA TRP A 279 -9.74 25.37 15.54
C TRP A 279 -11.25 25.62 15.45
N PHE A 280 -11.76 26.60 16.20
CA PHE A 280 -13.14 27.04 16.10
C PHE A 280 -13.46 27.58 14.69
N ILE A 281 -12.57 28.42 14.14
CA ILE A 281 -12.64 28.92 12.76
C ILE A 281 -12.64 27.73 11.79
N MET A 282 -11.72 26.77 11.92
CA MET A 282 -11.68 25.56 11.08
C MET A 282 -12.95 24.72 11.18
N LYS A 283 -13.58 24.61 12.35
CA LYS A 283 -14.86 23.89 12.49
C LYS A 283 -16.03 24.66 11.88
N MET A 284 -16.09 25.98 12.12
CA MET A 284 -17.12 26.87 11.58
C MET A 284 -17.08 26.92 10.05
N PHE A 285 -15.89 27.13 9.50
CA PHE A 285 -15.66 27.10 8.06
C PHE A 285 -15.51 25.69 7.54
N GLY A 286 -15.36 24.66 8.39
CA GLY A 286 -15.17 23.27 8.00
C GLY A 286 -16.22 22.78 7.01
N ASN A 287 -17.49 23.13 7.20
CA ASN A 287 -18.55 22.81 6.25
C ASN A 287 -18.41 23.53 4.89
N LEU A 288 -17.79 24.71 4.85
CA LEU A 288 -17.48 25.44 3.62
C LEU A 288 -16.16 24.93 3.00
N PHE A 289 -15.16 24.70 3.84
CA PHE A 289 -13.84 24.20 3.58
C PHE A 289 -13.85 22.81 2.96
N LEU A 290 -14.66 21.90 3.53
CA LEU A 290 -14.78 20.51 3.08
C LEU A 290 -15.60 20.41 1.78
N LYS A 291 -16.56 21.34 1.56
CA LYS A 291 -17.18 21.56 0.24
C LYS A 291 -16.16 22.04 -0.80
N CYS A 292 -15.19 22.88 -0.42
CA CYS A 292 -14.14 23.36 -1.32
C CYS A 292 -13.13 22.27 -1.72
N VAL A 293 -12.81 21.32 -0.84
CA VAL A 293 -12.04 20.11 -1.20
C VAL A 293 -12.90 18.98 -1.81
N ASN A 294 -14.13 19.26 -2.22
CA ASN A 294 -14.99 18.30 -2.92
C ASN A 294 -15.27 17.01 -2.12
N ILE A 295 -15.13 17.05 -0.78
CA ILE A 295 -15.61 15.97 0.10
C ILE A 295 -17.08 16.30 0.40
N PRO A 296 -18.06 15.55 -0.14
CA PRO A 296 -19.47 15.79 0.11
C PRO A 296 -19.72 15.89 1.62
N VAL A 297 -20.48 16.89 2.06
CA VAL A 297 -20.74 17.12 3.51
C VAL A 297 -21.36 15.90 4.19
N ASP A 298 -22.06 15.10 3.41
CA ASP A 298 -22.71 13.87 3.86
C ASP A 298 -21.69 12.74 4.08
N GLN A 299 -20.58 12.73 3.33
CA GLN A 299 -19.45 11.85 3.61
C GLN A 299 -18.75 12.23 4.92
N LEU A 300 -18.76 13.49 5.33
CA LEU A 300 -18.07 13.95 6.55
C LEU A 300 -18.73 13.51 7.85
N LYS A 301 -20.05 13.29 7.84
CA LYS A 301 -20.80 12.89 9.04
C LYS A 301 -20.60 11.41 9.38
N GLU A 302 -20.19 10.60 8.40
CA GLU A 302 -20.00 9.16 8.51
C GLU A 302 -18.79 8.72 7.68
N ILE A 303 -17.60 9.28 7.96
CA ILE A 303 -16.37 8.66 7.46
C ILE A 303 -16.09 7.46 8.35
N ASN A 304 -16.76 6.37 8.04
CA ASN A 304 -16.51 5.11 8.71
C ASN A 304 -15.04 4.76 8.42
N GLY A 305 -14.22 4.80 9.47
CA GLY A 305 -12.84 4.34 9.49
C GLY A 305 -12.82 2.83 9.47
N ASN A 306 -13.33 2.27 8.38
CA ASN A 306 -13.37 0.84 8.17
C ASN A 306 -11.96 0.35 7.89
N GLY A 307 -11.53 -0.67 8.64
CA GLY A 307 -10.32 -1.38 8.29
C GLY A 307 -10.37 -1.91 6.85
N PRO A 308 -9.22 -1.98 6.15
CA PRO A 308 -9.16 -2.44 4.76
C PRO A 308 -9.63 -3.88 4.59
N THR A 309 -10.13 -4.23 3.40
CA THR A 309 -10.30 -5.64 3.01
C THR A 309 -8.95 -6.34 2.87
N GLY A 310 -8.95 -7.64 3.20
CA GLY A 310 -7.79 -8.49 3.22
C GLY A 310 -7.22 -8.78 1.83
N PRO A 311 -6.05 -9.45 1.76
CA PRO A 311 -5.28 -9.50 0.52
C PRO A 311 -5.96 -10.21 -0.65
N SER A 312 -6.79 -11.22 -0.36
CA SER A 312 -7.45 -12.00 -1.40
C SER A 312 -8.54 -11.20 -2.12
N ASP A 313 -9.11 -10.17 -1.51
CA ASP A 313 -10.14 -9.32 -2.14
C ASP A 313 -9.50 -8.30 -3.11
N ARG A 314 -8.28 -7.86 -2.79
CA ARG A 314 -7.53 -6.85 -3.55
C ARG A 314 -6.86 -7.36 -4.84
N LYS A 315 -7.17 -8.60 -5.27
CA LYS A 315 -6.55 -9.31 -6.42
C LYS A 315 -5.01 -9.28 -6.42
N LEU A 316 -4.41 -9.18 -5.22
CA LEU A 316 -2.98 -8.93 -5.03
C LEU A 316 -2.09 -10.08 -5.50
N VAL A 317 -2.61 -11.30 -5.36
CA VAL A 317 -1.80 -12.48 -5.06
C VAL A 317 -1.94 -13.59 -6.07
N ASN A 318 -2.60 -13.38 -7.21
CA ASN A 318 -2.66 -14.41 -8.25
C ASN A 318 -1.31 -14.53 -8.95
N THR A 319 -0.49 -15.48 -8.50
CA THR A 319 0.82 -15.79 -9.09
C THR A 319 0.67 -16.87 -10.16
N LEU A 320 1.37 -16.71 -11.29
CA LEU A 320 1.20 -17.57 -12.46
C LEU A 320 2.02 -18.88 -12.41
N SER A 321 3.10 -18.92 -11.61
CA SER A 321 3.98 -20.08 -11.49
C SER A 321 5.00 -19.89 -10.36
N TYR A 322 5.09 -20.84 -9.44
CA TYR A 322 6.04 -20.81 -8.30
C TYR A 322 6.75 -22.15 -8.14
N ASP A 323 8.08 -22.15 -8.15
CA ASP A 323 8.90 -23.33 -7.83
C ASP A 323 9.31 -23.30 -6.35
N LYS A 324 8.71 -24.21 -5.58
CA LYS A 324 8.93 -24.37 -4.14
C LYS A 324 10.36 -24.77 -3.79
N ASN A 325 11.07 -25.48 -4.66
CA ASN A 325 12.41 -25.99 -4.35
C ASN A 325 13.48 -24.89 -4.46
N THR A 326 13.25 -23.93 -5.36
CA THR A 326 14.23 -22.87 -5.66
C THR A 326 13.80 -21.51 -5.13
N TYR A 327 12.63 -21.43 -4.47
CA TYR A 327 11.98 -20.18 -4.06
C TYR A 327 11.96 -19.14 -5.19
N SER A 328 11.78 -19.62 -6.43
CA SER A 328 11.88 -18.80 -7.63
C SER A 328 10.56 -18.80 -8.39
N TYR A 329 10.24 -17.66 -8.98
CA TYR A 329 9.15 -17.57 -9.95
C TYR A 329 9.73 -17.90 -11.32
N VAL A 330 9.09 -18.83 -12.03
CA VAL A 330 9.51 -19.28 -13.36
C VAL A 330 8.52 -18.78 -14.38
N ILE A 331 8.88 -17.73 -15.10
CA ILE A 331 8.00 -17.13 -16.11
C ILE A 331 8.32 -17.72 -17.47
N LEU A 332 7.29 -18.27 -18.11
CA LEU A 332 7.32 -18.78 -19.48
C LEU A 332 6.99 -17.66 -20.46
N LEU A 333 7.94 -17.30 -21.31
CA LEU A 333 7.72 -16.37 -22.41
C LEU A 333 7.70 -17.12 -23.74
N ASN A 334 6.56 -17.07 -24.44
CA ASN A 334 6.47 -17.51 -25.83
C ASN A 334 6.94 -16.36 -26.73
N LYS A 335 8.12 -16.48 -27.33
CA LYS A 335 8.59 -15.50 -28.31
C LYS A 335 7.87 -15.72 -29.63
N THR A 336 6.85 -14.93 -29.93
CA THR A 336 6.31 -14.85 -31.29
C THR A 336 7.28 -14.05 -32.15
N SER A 337 7.92 -14.68 -33.14
CA SER A 337 8.76 -13.95 -34.09
C SER A 337 7.90 -13.01 -34.94
N SER A 338 7.79 -11.74 -34.57
CA SER A 338 7.36 -10.70 -35.49
C SER A 338 8.56 -10.34 -36.38
N GLU A 339 8.88 -11.22 -37.31
CA GLU A 339 9.67 -10.80 -38.48
C GLU A 339 8.72 -10.00 -39.35
N THR A 340 8.89 -8.68 -39.30
CA THR A 340 8.49 -7.79 -40.38
C THR A 340 9.13 -8.33 -41.66
N ASN A 341 8.30 -8.86 -42.56
CA ASN A 341 8.68 -8.96 -43.96
C ASN A 341 8.88 -7.51 -44.44
N GLU A 342 10.10 -7.00 -44.34
CA GLU A 342 10.55 -5.94 -45.23
C GLU A 342 10.53 -6.56 -46.63
N ILE A 343 9.42 -6.33 -47.33
CA ILE A 343 9.33 -6.51 -48.76
C ILE A 343 10.26 -5.43 -49.34
N THR A 344 11.44 -5.85 -49.80
CA THR A 344 12.35 -5.06 -50.64
C THR A 344 11.66 -4.57 -51.90
#